data_AF-A0A5C6RTQ9-F1
#
_entry.id   AF-A0A5C6RTQ9-F1
#
_cell.length_a   1.000
_cell.length_b   1.000
_cell.length_c   1.000
_cell.angle_alpha   90.00
_cell.angle_beta   90.00
_cell.angle_gamma   90.00
#
_symmetry.space_group_name_H-M   'P 1'
#
loop_
_entity.id
_entity.type
_entity.pdbx_description
1 polymer ?
#
loop_
_entity_poly.entity_id
_entity_poly.type
_entity_poly.pdbx_seq_one_letter_code
_entity_poly.pdbx_strand_id
1 'polypeptide(L)'
;MKRKLSEIFYFFLATVIKLRLIFYKLKNSNKPSIFIFTDSRGFDVTKITHKYNPFSWYTKYFIKNYKADVYVCPERTTTVYDFLEYYHNTKKQYKFVLAHIGVVDFASRPISQNIEILESKKSKIIGFFGEEIYQRLIDFKGYSEEYNGEKTSSTVPEFMVELIATEFNKIENLIWISCNDVDLNWVGNYKKRPSNSGMILEKSKMMLAFLKNSTILDLTKLSYSEIHEYTCDNVHLTKKGSRFILDNLNELIEKKYN
;
A
#
# COMPACT_ATOMS: atom_id res chain seq x y z
N MET A 1 15.34 26.61 13.74
CA MET A 1 14.30 27.42 13.03
C MET A 1 13.67 26.66 11.85
N LYS A 2 14.45 26.13 10.89
CA LYS A 2 13.92 25.38 9.72
C LYS A 2 13.02 24.17 10.07
N ARG A 3 13.37 23.38 11.10
CA ARG A 3 12.57 22.22 11.53
C ARG A 3 11.18 22.58 12.08
N LYS A 4 11.09 23.65 12.87
CA LYS A 4 9.81 24.17 13.38
C LYS A 4 8.91 24.68 12.25
N LEU A 5 9.49 25.37 11.24
CA LEU A 5 8.75 25.82 10.06
C LEU A 5 8.20 24.66 9.23
N SER A 6 8.96 23.57 9.05
CA SER A 6 8.46 22.39 8.36
C SER A 6 7.34 21.68 9.13
N GLU A 7 7.44 21.59 10.46
CA GLU A 7 6.39 20.99 11.31
C GLU A 7 5.08 21.79 11.21
N ILE A 8 5.17 23.13 11.27
CA ILE A 8 4.00 24.02 11.09
C ILE A 8 3.39 23.85 9.70
N PHE A 9 4.21 23.79 8.65
CA PHE A 9 3.74 23.59 7.28
C PHE A 9 2.97 22.26 7.14
N TYR A 10 3.52 21.15 7.64
CA TYR A 10 2.86 19.85 7.56
C TYR A 10 1.58 19.80 8.40
N PHE A 11 1.55 20.46 9.56
CA PHE A 11 0.34 20.59 10.36
C PHE A 11 -0.77 21.33 9.60
N PHE A 12 -0.44 22.44 8.95
CA PHE A 12 -1.40 23.19 8.13
C PHE A 12 -1.88 22.36 6.93
N LEU A 13 -0.96 21.71 6.21
CA LEU A 13 -1.28 20.84 5.09
C LEU A 13 -2.22 19.69 5.50
N ALA A 14 -1.92 19.01 6.61
CA ALA A 14 -2.76 17.95 7.15
C ALA A 14 -4.17 18.47 7.54
N THR A 15 -4.25 19.66 8.14
CA THR A 15 -5.51 20.31 8.48
C THR A 15 -6.34 20.60 7.24
N VAL A 16 -5.73 21.18 6.20
CA VAL A 16 -6.40 21.47 4.92
C VAL A 16 -6.88 20.17 4.25
N ILE A 17 -6.06 19.13 4.23
CA ILE A 17 -6.46 17.81 3.70
C ILE A 17 -7.67 17.26 4.46
N LYS A 18 -7.64 17.29 5.80
CA LYS A 18 -8.74 16.80 6.65
C LYS A 18 -10.04 17.55 6.39
N LEU A 19 -9.98 18.89 6.33
CA LEU A 19 -11.16 19.72 6.01
C LEU A 19 -11.72 19.40 4.62
N ARG A 20 -10.86 19.19 3.62
CA ARG A 20 -11.29 18.80 2.27
C ARG A 20 -11.92 17.40 2.24
N LEU A 21 -11.37 16.45 2.99
CA LEU A 21 -11.96 15.11 3.12
C LEU A 21 -13.35 15.18 3.77
N ILE A 22 -13.50 15.96 4.86
CA ILE A 22 -14.80 16.17 5.51
C ILE A 22 -15.78 16.82 4.53
N PHE A 23 -15.36 17.88 3.83
CA PHE A 23 -16.19 18.55 2.82
C PHE A 23 -16.71 17.57 1.76
N TYR A 24 -15.83 16.76 1.14
CA TYR A 24 -16.27 15.82 0.10
C TYR A 24 -17.12 14.68 0.67
N LYS A 25 -16.84 14.22 1.89
CA LYS A 25 -17.67 13.21 2.58
C LYS A 25 -19.08 13.71 2.88
N LEU A 26 -19.22 14.99 3.26
CA LEU A 26 -20.52 15.65 3.44
C LEU A 26 -21.22 15.89 2.10
N LYS A 27 -20.50 16.42 1.10
CA LYS A 27 -21.01 16.61 -0.26
C LYS A 27 -21.55 15.31 -0.87
N ASN A 28 -20.87 14.20 -0.60
CA ASN A 28 -21.20 12.89 -1.13
C ASN A 28 -22.00 12.04 -0.13
N SER A 29 -22.70 12.65 0.84
CA SER A 29 -23.43 11.92 1.89
C SER A 29 -24.45 10.90 1.36
N ASN A 30 -25.04 11.19 0.19
CA ASN A 30 -26.02 10.36 -0.53
C ASN A 30 -25.39 9.39 -1.54
N LYS A 31 -24.06 9.35 -1.65
CA LYS A 31 -23.35 8.43 -2.55
C LYS A 31 -22.97 7.14 -1.80
N PRO A 32 -22.73 6.03 -2.52
CA PRO A 32 -22.24 4.79 -1.90
C PRO A 32 -20.96 5.01 -1.10
N SER A 33 -20.87 4.35 0.06
CA SER A 33 -19.67 4.38 0.91
C SER A 33 -18.57 3.50 0.34
N ILE A 34 -17.33 3.98 0.34
CA ILE A 34 -16.15 3.20 -0.09
C ILE A 34 -15.02 3.37 0.92
N PHE A 35 -14.12 2.38 0.97
CA PHE A 35 -12.91 2.43 1.78
C PHE A 35 -11.69 2.47 0.86
N ILE A 36 -10.74 3.37 1.12
CA ILE A 36 -9.51 3.49 0.34
C ILE A 36 -8.32 3.45 1.30
N PHE A 37 -7.43 2.49 1.10
CA PHE A 37 -6.22 2.35 1.89
C PHE A 37 -5.02 2.13 0.97
N THR A 38 -4.01 2.98 1.13
CA THR A 38 -2.82 2.92 0.29
C THR A 38 -1.58 3.18 1.12
N ASP A 39 -0.45 2.64 0.68
CA ASP A 39 0.87 3.09 1.11
C ASP A 39 1.26 4.40 0.36
N SER A 40 2.57 4.67 0.26
CA SER A 40 3.09 5.86 -0.43
C SER A 40 2.73 5.94 -1.91
N ARG A 41 2.30 4.85 -2.55
CA ARG A 41 1.84 4.84 -3.95
C ARG A 41 0.53 5.60 -4.16
N GLY A 42 -0.23 5.88 -3.10
CA GLY A 42 -1.49 6.64 -3.17
C GLY A 42 -1.36 8.16 -3.17
N PHE A 43 -0.14 8.71 -3.11
CA PHE A 43 0.11 10.15 -3.25
C PHE A 43 1.39 10.46 -4.05
N ASP A 44 1.48 11.69 -4.54
CA ASP A 44 2.61 12.17 -5.32
C ASP A 44 3.82 12.44 -4.42
N VAL A 45 4.80 11.52 -4.44
CA VAL A 45 6.04 11.64 -3.67
C VAL A 45 7.02 12.64 -4.26
N THR A 46 6.84 13.07 -5.52
CA THR A 46 7.78 13.96 -6.21
C THR A 46 7.71 15.40 -5.71
N LYS A 47 6.64 15.75 -4.99
CA LYS A 47 6.40 17.10 -4.46
C LYS A 47 6.18 17.05 -2.96
N ILE A 48 7.00 17.79 -2.23
CA ILE A 48 6.90 17.88 -0.76
C ILE A 48 5.54 18.41 -0.29
N THR A 49 4.90 19.28 -1.09
CA THR A 49 3.56 19.83 -0.84
C THR A 49 2.45 18.79 -1.02
N HIS A 50 2.75 17.63 -1.61
CA HIS A 50 1.82 16.53 -1.85
C HIS A 50 2.03 15.36 -0.89
N LYS A 51 2.97 15.47 0.05
CA LYS A 51 3.24 14.43 1.04
C LYS A 51 1.94 14.05 1.79
N TYR A 52 1.59 12.76 1.76
CA TYR A 52 0.36 12.21 2.35
C TYR A 52 -0.95 12.79 1.79
N ASN A 53 -0.92 13.49 0.65
CA ASN A 53 -2.07 14.18 0.10
C ASN A 53 -2.88 13.26 -0.84
N PRO A 54 -4.08 12.78 -0.42
CA PRO A 54 -4.89 11.87 -1.22
C PRO A 54 -5.57 12.56 -2.42
N PHE A 55 -5.42 13.88 -2.58
CA PHE A 55 -5.95 14.61 -3.73
C PHE A 55 -4.93 14.75 -4.87
N SER A 56 -3.74 14.18 -4.72
CA SER A 56 -2.65 14.28 -5.71
C SER A 56 -2.72 13.20 -6.79
N TRP A 57 -3.31 12.04 -6.50
CA TRP A 57 -3.40 10.87 -7.40
C TRP A 57 -4.82 10.40 -7.72
N TYR A 58 -4.94 9.20 -8.29
CA TYR A 58 -6.18 8.52 -8.66
C TYR A 58 -7.21 8.50 -7.53
N THR A 59 -6.73 8.44 -6.28
CA THR A 59 -7.54 8.56 -5.04
C THR A 59 -8.44 9.80 -5.04
N LYS A 60 -8.01 10.91 -5.65
CA LYS A 60 -8.80 12.14 -5.83
C LYS A 60 -10.14 11.89 -6.52
N TYR A 61 -10.16 11.03 -7.55
CA TYR A 61 -11.37 10.74 -8.30
C TYR A 61 -12.42 10.10 -7.39
N PHE A 62 -12.02 9.07 -6.64
CA PHE A 62 -12.90 8.35 -5.74
C PHE A 62 -13.42 9.23 -4.59
N ILE A 63 -12.57 10.08 -4.01
CA ILE A 63 -12.98 11.04 -2.97
C ILE A 63 -14.06 11.99 -3.49
N LYS A 64 -13.95 12.43 -4.75
CA LYS A 64 -14.90 13.39 -5.32
C LYS A 64 -16.23 12.76 -5.71
N ASN A 65 -16.28 11.46 -6.00
CA ASN A 65 -17.45 10.80 -6.58
C ASN A 65 -18.17 9.82 -5.61
N TYR A 66 -17.55 9.47 -4.48
CA TYR A 66 -18.10 8.55 -3.49
C TYR A 66 -18.04 9.12 -2.07
N LYS A 67 -18.77 8.49 -1.14
CA LYS A 67 -18.65 8.75 0.30
C LYS A 67 -17.44 7.97 0.84
N ALA A 68 -16.25 8.51 0.67
CA ALA A 68 -15.01 7.78 0.90
C ALA A 68 -14.46 7.94 2.33
N ASP A 69 -14.10 6.83 2.96
CA ASP A 69 -13.16 6.78 4.08
C ASP A 69 -11.76 6.50 3.49
N VAL A 70 -10.80 7.40 3.74
CA VAL A 70 -9.52 7.42 3.01
C VAL A 70 -8.33 7.47 3.95
N TYR A 71 -7.41 6.54 3.75
CA TYR A 71 -6.19 6.34 4.53
C TYR A 71 -5.01 6.21 3.57
N VAL A 72 -4.28 7.30 3.37
CA VAL A 72 -3.11 7.33 2.50
C VAL A 72 -1.85 7.45 3.35
N CYS A 73 -1.10 6.36 3.42
CA CYS A 73 0.10 6.19 4.23
C CYS A 73 -0.12 6.68 5.68
N PRO A 74 -1.10 6.11 6.41
CA PRO A 74 -1.47 6.56 7.76
C PRO A 74 -0.36 6.32 8.79
N GLU A 75 0.55 5.39 8.52
CA GLU A 75 1.64 5.01 9.39
C GLU A 75 2.99 5.30 8.73
N ARG A 76 4.04 5.56 9.54
CA ARG A 76 5.43 5.78 9.06
C ARG A 76 5.87 4.68 8.10
N THR A 77 5.55 3.44 8.46
CA THR A 77 5.68 2.26 7.62
C THR A 77 4.29 1.63 7.53
N THR A 78 3.58 1.94 6.44
CA THR A 78 2.24 1.43 6.18
C THR A 78 2.34 0.01 5.60
N THR A 79 1.71 -0.95 6.27
CA THR A 79 1.77 -2.40 5.97
C THR A 79 0.38 -3.00 5.77
N VAL A 80 0.31 -4.26 5.34
CA VAL A 80 -0.94 -5.03 5.29
C VAL A 80 -1.58 -5.20 6.67
N TYR A 81 -0.77 -5.25 7.73
CA TYR A 81 -1.26 -5.34 9.11
C TYR A 81 -2.06 -4.09 9.52
N ASP A 82 -1.63 -2.91 9.06
CA ASP A 82 -2.36 -1.67 9.27
C ASP A 82 -3.69 -1.68 8.51
N PHE A 83 -3.68 -2.14 7.25
CA PHE A 83 -4.90 -2.23 6.46
C PHE A 83 -5.96 -3.10 7.14
N LEU A 84 -5.58 -4.30 7.61
CA LEU A 84 -6.49 -5.21 8.29
C LEU A 84 -7.09 -4.55 9.54
N GLU A 85 -6.26 -3.96 10.40
CA GLU A 85 -6.73 -3.25 11.59
C GLU A 85 -7.70 -2.11 11.23
N TYR A 86 -7.31 -1.22 10.31
CA TYR A 86 -8.13 -0.07 9.94
C TYR A 86 -9.46 -0.48 9.33
N TYR A 87 -9.47 -1.48 8.43
CA TYR A 87 -10.68 -1.98 7.80
C TYR A 87 -11.64 -2.59 8.84
N HIS A 88 -11.16 -3.55 9.64
CA HIS A 88 -11.99 -4.26 10.60
C HIS A 88 -12.51 -3.35 11.74
N ASN A 89 -11.75 -2.32 12.13
CA ASN A 89 -12.19 -1.35 13.13
C ASN A 89 -13.35 -0.47 12.66
N THR A 90 -13.58 -0.32 11.34
CA THR A 90 -14.64 0.56 10.86
C THR A 90 -16.05 0.01 11.12
N LYS A 91 -16.22 -1.32 11.13
CA LYS A 91 -17.53 -2.02 11.22
C LYS A 91 -18.58 -1.56 10.18
N LYS A 92 -18.15 -0.88 9.11
CA LYS A 92 -19.03 -0.37 8.05
C LYS A 92 -19.11 -1.34 6.90
N GLN A 93 -20.26 -1.33 6.24
CA GLN A 93 -20.44 -1.97 4.94
C GLN A 93 -20.08 -0.96 3.84
N TYR A 94 -19.16 -1.35 2.97
CA TYR A 94 -18.72 -0.54 1.84
C TYR A 94 -19.26 -1.13 0.53
N LYS A 95 -19.42 -0.30 -0.51
CA LYS A 95 -19.70 -0.78 -1.87
C LYS A 95 -18.48 -1.56 -2.40
N PHE A 96 -17.28 -1.02 -2.19
CA PHE A 96 -16.02 -1.70 -2.44
C PHE A 96 -14.90 -1.14 -1.55
N VAL A 97 -13.84 -1.91 -1.42
CA VAL A 97 -12.64 -1.61 -0.60
C VAL A 97 -11.43 -1.59 -1.53
N LEU A 98 -10.78 -0.43 -1.69
CA LEU A 98 -9.54 -0.30 -2.47
C LEU A 98 -8.33 -0.47 -1.56
N ALA A 99 -7.48 -1.45 -1.86
CA ALA A 99 -6.22 -1.68 -1.15
C ALA A 99 -5.04 -1.62 -2.14
N HIS A 100 -4.24 -0.56 -2.05
CA HIS A 100 -2.98 -0.41 -2.81
C HIS A 100 -1.79 -0.45 -1.85
N ILE A 101 -1.45 -1.66 -1.45
CA ILE A 101 -0.52 -1.99 -0.35
C ILE A 101 0.25 -3.27 -0.68
N GLY A 102 1.24 -3.63 0.12
CA GLY A 102 2.06 -4.84 -0.06
C GLY A 102 3.50 -4.55 -0.48
N VAL A 103 3.81 -3.41 -1.12
CA VAL A 103 5.18 -3.17 -1.60
C VAL A 103 6.18 -3.04 -0.45
N VAL A 104 5.77 -2.41 0.65
CA VAL A 104 6.56 -2.33 1.88
C VAL A 104 6.70 -3.73 2.48
N ASP A 105 5.62 -4.49 2.47
CA ASP A 105 5.54 -5.79 3.12
C ASP A 105 6.44 -6.84 2.50
N PHE A 106 6.44 -6.87 1.16
CA PHE A 106 7.15 -7.84 0.35
C PHE A 106 8.60 -7.44 0.10
N ALA A 107 8.94 -6.16 0.24
CA ALA A 107 10.30 -5.68 -0.01
C ALA A 107 11.31 -6.24 1.00
N SER A 108 12.40 -6.77 0.45
CA SER A 108 13.64 -7.06 1.16
C SER A 108 14.22 -5.79 1.78
N ARG A 109 14.58 -5.86 3.06
CA ARG A 109 15.24 -4.78 3.80
C ARG A 109 16.22 -5.37 4.82
N PRO A 110 17.17 -4.59 5.33
CA PRO A 110 18.06 -5.06 6.40
C PRO A 110 17.27 -5.63 7.60
N ILE A 111 17.72 -6.74 8.21
CA ILE A 111 17.00 -7.43 9.30
C ILE A 111 16.64 -6.48 10.45
N SER A 112 17.59 -5.63 10.88
CA SER A 112 17.35 -4.66 11.94
C SER A 112 16.14 -3.77 11.65
N GLN A 113 16.04 -3.25 10.43
CA GLN A 113 14.91 -2.45 9.97
C GLN A 113 13.62 -3.26 9.92
N ASN A 114 13.68 -4.54 9.55
CA ASN A 114 12.52 -5.41 9.54
C ASN A 114 11.96 -5.64 10.94
N ILE A 115 12.83 -5.90 11.92
CA ILE A 115 12.46 -6.11 13.32
C ILE A 115 11.78 -4.85 13.89
N GLU A 116 12.32 -3.65 13.64
CA GLU A 116 11.68 -2.40 14.05
C GLU A 116 10.23 -2.27 13.53
N ILE A 117 9.99 -2.72 12.30
CA ILE A 117 8.65 -2.69 11.73
C ILE A 117 7.76 -3.72 12.41
N LEU A 118 8.22 -4.97 12.55
CA LEU A 118 7.46 -6.04 13.21
C LEU A 118 7.06 -5.64 14.64
N GLU A 119 8.00 -5.10 15.42
CA GLU A 119 7.72 -4.61 16.78
C GLU A 119 6.68 -3.48 16.79
N SER A 120 6.77 -2.54 15.83
CA SER A 120 5.75 -1.47 15.70
C SER A 120 4.36 -1.99 15.32
N LYS A 121 4.26 -3.22 14.81
CA LYS A 121 3.01 -3.88 14.39
C LYS A 121 2.62 -5.05 15.29
N LYS A 122 3.34 -5.29 16.39
CA LYS A 122 3.18 -6.46 17.26
C LYS A 122 1.72 -6.74 17.62
N SER A 123 1.02 -5.75 18.17
CA SER A 123 -0.39 -5.91 18.59
C SER A 123 -1.31 -6.28 17.43
N LYS A 124 -1.06 -5.72 16.24
CA LYS A 124 -1.85 -5.98 15.02
C LYS A 124 -1.60 -7.41 14.54
N ILE A 125 -0.34 -7.82 14.48
CA ILE A 125 0.04 -9.17 14.04
C ILE A 125 -0.56 -10.21 14.99
N ILE A 126 -0.38 -10.05 16.30
CA ILE A 126 -0.95 -10.97 17.30
C ILE A 126 -2.47 -11.01 17.21
N GLY A 127 -3.12 -9.85 17.03
CA GLY A 127 -4.58 -9.75 16.94
C GLY A 127 -5.18 -10.53 15.76
N PHE A 128 -4.47 -10.63 14.63
CA PHE A 128 -4.96 -11.33 13.43
C PHE A 128 -4.42 -12.76 13.29
N PHE A 129 -3.17 -13.01 13.69
CA PHE A 129 -2.45 -14.24 13.38
C PHE A 129 -1.95 -15.00 14.62
N GLY A 130 -2.07 -14.42 15.82
CA GLY A 130 -1.65 -15.04 17.08
C GLY A 130 -0.17 -14.83 17.44
N GLU A 131 0.15 -15.11 18.71
CA GLU A 131 1.50 -14.96 19.27
C GLU A 131 2.54 -15.87 18.60
N GLU A 132 2.15 -17.10 18.26
CA GLU A 132 3.05 -18.07 17.61
C GLU A 132 3.57 -17.55 16.26
N ILE A 133 2.68 -16.95 15.46
CA ILE A 133 3.06 -16.35 14.18
C ILE A 133 3.96 -15.12 14.37
N TYR A 134 3.66 -14.29 15.36
CA TYR A 134 4.52 -13.16 15.70
C TYR A 134 5.93 -13.63 16.08
N GLN A 135 6.04 -14.65 16.94
CA GLN A 135 7.33 -15.19 17.34
C GLN A 135 8.10 -15.80 16.16
N ARG A 136 7.40 -16.53 15.27
CA ARG A 136 7.98 -17.05 14.03
C ARG A 136 8.52 -15.95 13.11
N LEU A 137 7.85 -14.81 13.03
CA LEU A 137 8.31 -13.63 12.27
C LEU A 137 9.58 -13.02 12.87
N ILE A 138 9.64 -12.91 14.20
CA ILE A 138 10.82 -12.40 14.92
C ILE A 138 12.02 -13.34 14.78
N ASP A 139 11.78 -14.65 14.82
CA ASP A 139 12.83 -15.67 14.75
C ASP A 139 13.32 -15.93 13.31
N PHE A 140 12.63 -15.41 12.30
CA PHE A 140 12.99 -15.57 10.90
C PHE A 140 14.37 -14.94 10.62
N LYS A 141 15.35 -15.79 10.28
CA LYS A 141 16.77 -15.41 10.10
C LYS A 141 17.07 -14.64 8.81
N GLY A 142 16.05 -14.22 8.08
CA GLY A 142 16.17 -13.52 6.82
C GLY A 142 16.62 -14.42 5.67
N TYR A 143 16.89 -13.76 4.55
CA TYR A 143 17.39 -14.34 3.30
C TYR A 143 18.92 -14.33 3.26
N SER A 144 19.50 -15.05 2.30
CA SER A 144 20.96 -15.10 2.10
C SER A 144 21.56 -13.76 1.69
N GLU A 145 20.80 -12.92 0.99
CA GLU A 145 21.34 -11.69 0.42
C GLU A 145 21.57 -10.63 1.49
N GLU A 146 22.74 -10.00 1.41
CA GLU A 146 23.13 -8.91 2.28
C GLU A 146 22.87 -7.54 1.64
N TYR A 147 22.47 -6.59 2.48
CA TYR A 147 22.29 -5.19 2.10
C TYR A 147 22.57 -4.30 3.31
N ASN A 148 23.42 -3.29 3.15
CA ASN A 148 23.92 -2.44 4.23
C ASN A 148 24.62 -3.22 5.37
N GLY A 149 25.33 -4.31 5.05
CA GLY A 149 26.16 -5.05 6.00
C GLY A 149 25.40 -6.06 6.87
N GLU A 150 24.13 -6.34 6.56
CA GLU A 150 23.37 -7.40 7.21
C GLU A 150 22.50 -8.15 6.20
N LYS A 151 22.09 -9.37 6.56
CA LYS A 151 21.11 -10.14 5.80
C LYS A 151 19.80 -9.36 5.64
N THR A 152 19.12 -9.61 4.54
CA THR A 152 17.81 -9.02 4.27
C THR A 152 16.68 -9.86 4.84
N SER A 153 15.54 -9.24 5.11
CA SER A 153 14.29 -9.88 5.52
C SER A 153 13.10 -9.10 5.01
N SER A 154 11.89 -9.64 5.20
CA SER A 154 10.62 -9.08 4.76
C SER A 154 9.66 -9.14 5.93
N THR A 155 8.73 -8.18 6.05
CA THR A 155 7.71 -8.25 7.10
C THR A 155 6.68 -9.32 6.77
N VAL A 156 6.55 -9.65 5.48
CA VAL A 156 5.74 -10.75 4.96
C VAL A 156 6.65 -11.74 4.22
N PRO A 157 7.33 -12.65 4.95
CA PRO A 157 7.99 -13.80 4.32
C PRO A 157 6.97 -14.75 3.70
N GLU A 158 7.44 -15.74 2.95
CA GLU A 158 6.63 -16.62 2.08
C GLU A 158 5.49 -17.29 2.85
N PHE A 159 5.75 -17.75 4.07
CA PHE A 159 4.75 -18.42 4.92
C PHE A 159 3.62 -17.50 5.39
N MET A 160 3.81 -16.18 5.38
CA MET A 160 2.77 -15.22 5.76
C MET A 160 1.81 -14.90 4.61
N VAL A 161 2.22 -15.14 3.37
CA VAL A 161 1.46 -14.69 2.19
C VAL A 161 0.07 -15.34 2.16
N GLU A 162 -0.03 -16.64 2.38
CA GLU A 162 -1.31 -17.36 2.43
C GLU A 162 -2.19 -16.92 3.60
N LEU A 163 -1.59 -16.64 4.76
CA LEU A 163 -2.32 -16.16 5.94
C LEU A 163 -2.94 -14.78 5.68
N ILE A 164 -2.19 -13.87 5.07
CA ILE A 164 -2.70 -12.55 4.69
C ILE A 164 -3.77 -12.66 3.62
N ALA A 165 -3.55 -13.49 2.60
CA ALA A 165 -4.57 -13.75 1.58
C ALA A 165 -5.86 -14.33 2.18
N THR A 166 -5.75 -15.17 3.20
CA THR A 166 -6.90 -15.71 3.95
C THR A 166 -7.71 -14.60 4.60
N GLU A 167 -7.07 -13.63 5.26
CA GLU A 167 -7.79 -12.48 5.82
C GLU A 167 -8.38 -11.58 4.71
N PHE A 168 -7.65 -11.37 3.62
CA PHE A 168 -8.14 -10.57 2.49
C PHE A 168 -9.35 -11.21 1.82
N ASN A 169 -9.41 -12.55 1.75
CA ASN A 169 -10.54 -13.29 1.20
C ASN A 169 -11.82 -13.15 2.04
N LYS A 170 -11.72 -12.75 3.32
CA LYS A 170 -12.89 -12.40 4.15
C LYS A 170 -13.51 -11.05 3.78
N ILE A 171 -12.85 -10.28 2.92
CA ILE A 171 -13.32 -8.98 2.41
C ILE A 171 -13.91 -9.20 1.01
N GLU A 172 -15.22 -9.49 0.95
CA GLU A 172 -15.91 -9.91 -0.29
C GLU A 172 -15.79 -8.91 -1.44
N ASN A 173 -15.80 -7.62 -1.10
CA ASN A 173 -15.79 -6.50 -2.03
C ASN A 173 -14.41 -5.82 -2.13
N LEU A 174 -13.34 -6.56 -1.83
CA LEU A 174 -11.97 -6.10 -1.99
C LEU A 174 -11.63 -5.92 -3.47
N ILE A 175 -10.95 -4.81 -3.75
CA ILE A 175 -10.17 -4.56 -4.96
C ILE A 175 -8.73 -4.35 -4.54
N TRP A 176 -7.91 -5.38 -4.74
CA TRP A 176 -6.49 -5.31 -4.44
C TRP A 176 -5.71 -4.84 -5.67
N ILE A 177 -4.79 -3.90 -5.48
CA ILE A 177 -3.85 -3.46 -6.52
C ILE A 177 -2.50 -4.10 -6.19
N SER A 178 -2.09 -5.04 -7.03
CA SER A 178 -0.89 -5.84 -6.80
C SER A 178 0.40 -5.02 -7.00
N CYS A 179 1.57 -5.62 -6.77
CA CYS A 179 2.86 -4.96 -6.99
C CYS A 179 3.46 -5.36 -8.34
N ASN A 180 4.07 -4.39 -9.03
CA ASN A 180 4.91 -4.65 -10.21
C ASN A 180 6.31 -5.11 -9.81
N ASP A 181 7.07 -5.55 -10.82
CA ASP A 181 8.47 -5.93 -10.65
C ASP A 181 9.39 -4.71 -10.44
N VAL A 182 10.63 -4.96 -10.02
CA VAL A 182 11.69 -3.97 -9.84
C VAL A 182 12.81 -4.24 -10.83
N ASP A 183 13.03 -3.32 -11.77
CA ASP A 183 14.22 -3.34 -12.62
C ASP A 183 15.45 -2.92 -11.80
N LEU A 184 16.30 -3.88 -11.44
CA LEU A 184 17.53 -3.62 -10.68
C LEU A 184 18.57 -2.81 -11.45
N ASN A 185 18.45 -2.70 -12.77
CA ASN A 185 19.32 -1.88 -13.61
C ASN A 185 18.85 -0.43 -13.71
N TRP A 186 17.61 -0.13 -13.27
CA TRP A 186 17.06 1.21 -13.27
C TRP A 186 16.67 1.64 -11.86
N VAL A 187 17.48 2.52 -11.25
CA VAL A 187 17.24 3.02 -9.89
C VAL A 187 16.16 4.11 -9.81
N GLY A 188 15.84 4.74 -10.95
CA GLY A 188 14.96 5.92 -11.02
C GLY A 188 15.37 7.02 -10.03
N ASN A 189 14.38 7.62 -9.37
CA ASN A 189 14.57 8.69 -8.38
C ASN A 189 14.81 8.17 -6.94
N TYR A 190 15.28 6.94 -6.79
CA TYR A 190 15.46 6.30 -5.49
C TYR A 190 16.87 5.74 -5.31
N LYS A 191 17.10 5.17 -4.13
CA LYS A 191 18.38 4.54 -3.79
C LYS A 191 18.47 3.15 -4.42
N LYS A 192 19.70 2.66 -4.59
CA LYS A 192 19.95 1.26 -4.95
C LYS A 192 19.20 0.34 -3.98
N ARG A 193 18.59 -0.73 -4.51
CA ARG A 193 17.82 -1.70 -3.73
C ARG A 193 18.63 -3.00 -3.54
N PRO A 194 18.27 -3.85 -2.56
CA PRO A 194 18.87 -5.17 -2.44
C PRO A 194 18.73 -5.99 -3.73
N SER A 195 19.68 -6.88 -4.01
CA SER A 195 19.67 -7.73 -5.22
C SER A 195 18.49 -8.70 -5.26
N ASN A 196 17.90 -9.05 -4.12
CA ASN A 196 16.70 -9.88 -4.03
C ASN A 196 15.39 -9.08 -4.06
N SER A 197 15.38 -7.81 -4.50
CA SER A 197 14.14 -7.01 -4.58
C SER A 197 13.07 -7.60 -5.52
N GLY A 198 13.44 -8.52 -6.42
CA GLY A 198 12.50 -9.30 -7.23
C GLY A 198 11.49 -10.10 -6.40
N MET A 199 11.75 -10.33 -5.11
CA MET A 199 10.80 -10.97 -4.20
C MET A 199 9.47 -10.20 -4.05
N ILE A 200 9.46 -8.89 -4.36
CA ILE A 200 8.22 -8.10 -4.41
C ILE A 200 7.26 -8.69 -5.45
N LEU A 201 7.77 -9.02 -6.64
CA LEU A 201 6.98 -9.65 -7.69
C LEU A 201 6.57 -11.06 -7.29
N GLU A 202 7.49 -11.85 -6.75
CA GLU A 202 7.24 -13.24 -6.36
C GLU A 202 6.12 -13.35 -5.32
N LYS A 203 6.21 -12.58 -4.24
CA LYS A 203 5.18 -12.54 -3.19
C LYS A 203 3.86 -11.93 -3.67
N SER A 204 3.92 -10.95 -4.57
CA SER A 204 2.72 -10.42 -5.21
C SER A 204 2.02 -11.50 -6.04
N LYS A 205 2.75 -12.31 -6.81
CA LYS A 205 2.20 -13.47 -7.55
C LYS A 205 1.67 -14.56 -6.61
N MET A 206 2.33 -14.82 -5.49
CA MET A 206 1.82 -15.74 -4.47
C MET A 206 0.49 -15.24 -3.89
N MET A 207 0.37 -13.95 -3.55
CA MET A 207 -0.91 -13.36 -3.14
C MET A 207 -2.00 -13.57 -4.20
N LEU A 208 -1.69 -13.34 -5.49
CA LEU A 208 -2.65 -13.58 -6.58
C LEU A 208 -3.14 -15.03 -6.62
N ALA A 209 -2.26 -15.99 -6.37
CA ALA A 209 -2.60 -17.41 -6.37
C ALA A 209 -3.51 -17.81 -5.19
N PHE A 210 -3.39 -17.15 -4.04
CA PHE A 210 -4.19 -17.43 -2.85
C PHE A 210 -5.49 -16.60 -2.75
N LEU A 211 -5.57 -15.46 -3.46
CA LEU A 211 -6.78 -14.64 -3.50
C LEU A 211 -7.86 -15.30 -4.35
N LYS A 212 -9.02 -15.54 -3.74
CA LYS A 212 -10.19 -16.19 -4.36
C LYS A 212 -11.17 -15.16 -4.93
N ASN A 213 -11.17 -13.93 -4.41
CA ASN A 213 -12.09 -12.88 -4.83
C ASN A 213 -11.57 -12.13 -6.05
N SER A 214 -12.45 -11.96 -7.03
CA SER A 214 -12.13 -11.71 -8.44
C SER A 214 -11.77 -10.28 -8.86
N THR A 215 -11.72 -9.31 -7.94
CA THR A 215 -11.36 -7.92 -8.31
C THR A 215 -9.91 -7.63 -7.95
N ILE A 216 -9.03 -7.81 -8.92
CA ILE A 216 -7.62 -7.51 -8.76
C ILE A 216 -7.16 -6.66 -9.94
N LEU A 217 -6.52 -5.53 -9.63
CA LEU A 217 -5.72 -4.80 -10.61
C LEU A 217 -4.30 -5.39 -10.58
N ASP A 218 -4.01 -6.24 -11.55
CA ASP A 218 -2.79 -7.02 -11.60
C ASP A 218 -1.64 -6.25 -12.29
N LEU A 219 -0.74 -5.69 -11.49
CA LEU A 219 0.47 -5.02 -11.94
C LEU A 219 1.66 -5.97 -12.15
N THR A 220 1.53 -7.27 -11.85
CA THR A 220 2.62 -8.25 -12.01
C THR A 220 2.96 -8.53 -13.48
N LYS A 221 2.11 -8.04 -14.40
CA LYS A 221 2.24 -8.21 -15.85
C LYS A 221 2.92 -7.04 -16.55
N LEU A 222 3.20 -5.94 -15.84
CA LEU A 222 3.87 -4.79 -16.45
C LEU A 222 5.30 -5.16 -16.88
N SER A 223 5.63 -4.82 -18.11
CA SER A 223 7.02 -4.87 -18.61
C SER A 223 7.88 -3.79 -17.96
N TYR A 224 9.21 -3.93 -18.00
CA TYR A 224 10.11 -2.88 -17.48
C TYR A 224 9.92 -1.53 -18.18
N SER A 225 9.64 -1.52 -19.49
CA SER A 225 9.32 -0.27 -20.19
C SER A 225 8.08 0.41 -19.60
N GLU A 226 7.03 -0.35 -19.29
CA GLU A 226 5.83 0.18 -18.65
C GLU A 226 6.10 0.60 -17.20
N ILE A 227 6.90 -0.15 -16.46
CA ILE A 227 7.30 0.22 -15.09
C ILE A 227 8.04 1.56 -15.08
N HIS A 228 8.97 1.77 -16.02
CA HIS A 228 9.72 3.03 -16.14
C HIS A 228 8.84 4.20 -16.53
N GLU A 229 7.78 3.93 -17.30
CA GLU A 229 6.82 4.93 -17.72
C GLU A 229 5.82 5.30 -16.61
N TYR A 230 5.32 4.30 -15.89
CA TYR A 230 4.27 4.43 -14.90
C TYR A 230 4.79 4.71 -13.49
N THR A 231 6.07 4.51 -13.22
CA THR A 231 6.69 4.81 -11.93
C THR A 231 7.89 5.74 -12.09
N CYS A 232 8.28 6.44 -11.03
CA CYS A 232 9.51 7.25 -11.03
C CYS A 232 10.71 6.53 -10.41
N ASP A 233 10.51 5.37 -9.77
CA ASP A 233 11.55 4.64 -9.04
C ASP A 233 11.25 3.15 -8.79
N ASN A 234 10.57 2.52 -9.75
CA ASN A 234 9.98 1.17 -9.71
C ASN A 234 8.75 1.03 -8.81
N VAL A 235 8.46 2.00 -7.94
CA VAL A 235 7.38 1.84 -6.94
C VAL A 235 6.40 2.98 -6.99
N HIS A 236 6.88 4.22 -6.90
CA HIS A 236 6.01 5.37 -6.79
C HIS A 236 5.53 5.84 -8.16
N LEU A 237 4.23 6.08 -8.28
CA LEU A 237 3.59 6.37 -9.55
C LEU A 237 4.06 7.72 -10.14
N THR A 238 4.18 7.75 -11.47
CA THR A 238 4.17 9.00 -12.25
C THR A 238 2.72 9.49 -12.42
N LYS A 239 2.53 10.68 -13.00
CA LYS A 239 1.19 11.12 -13.42
C LYS A 239 0.53 10.14 -14.39
N LYS A 240 1.32 9.57 -15.32
CA LYS A 240 0.85 8.60 -16.31
C LYS A 240 0.46 7.29 -15.62
N GLY A 241 1.29 6.80 -14.69
CA GLY A 241 0.95 5.64 -13.87
C GLY A 241 -0.30 5.84 -13.01
N SER A 242 -0.45 6.99 -12.36
CA SER A 242 -1.68 7.30 -11.62
C SER A 242 -2.91 7.34 -12.52
N ARG A 243 -2.78 7.77 -13.78
CA ARG A 243 -3.90 7.74 -14.73
C ARG A 243 -4.21 6.32 -15.17
N PHE A 244 -3.18 5.53 -15.49
CA PHE A 244 -3.30 4.11 -15.81
C PHE A 244 -4.05 3.33 -14.72
N ILE A 245 -3.67 3.52 -13.45
CA ILE A 245 -4.37 2.89 -12.30
C ILE A 245 -5.85 3.32 -12.26
N LEU A 246 -6.14 4.62 -12.42
CA LEU A 246 -7.51 5.12 -12.40
C LEU A 246 -8.38 4.49 -13.49
N ASP A 247 -7.87 4.44 -14.71
CA ASP A 247 -8.63 3.94 -15.87
C ASP A 247 -8.96 2.45 -15.70
N ASN A 248 -7.97 1.64 -15.29
CA ASN A 248 -8.20 0.22 -15.03
C ASN A 248 -9.13 -0.02 -13.83
N LEU A 249 -9.02 0.78 -12.75
CA LEU A 249 -9.94 0.66 -11.62
C LEU A 249 -11.38 1.01 -12.01
N ASN A 250 -11.58 2.03 -12.84
CA ASN A 250 -12.91 2.38 -13.32
C ASN A 250 -13.52 1.23 -14.14
N GLU A 251 -12.77 0.62 -15.05
CA GLU A 251 -13.23 -0.53 -15.81
C GLU A 251 -13.62 -1.72 -14.91
N LEU A 252 -12.76 -2.06 -13.93
CA LEU A 252 -13.05 -3.13 -12.96
C LEU A 252 -14.30 -2.84 -12.12
N ILE A 253 -14.46 -1.58 -11.70
CA ILE A 253 -15.59 -1.17 -10.86
C ILE A 253 -16.90 -1.14 -11.66
N GLU A 254 -16.87 -0.62 -12.89
CA GLU A 254 -18.03 -0.60 -13.78
C GLU A 254 -18.50 -2.02 -14.09
N LYS A 255 -17.58 -2.94 -14.41
CA LYS A 255 -17.92 -4.33 -14.71
C LYS A 255 -18.53 -5.10 -13.54
N LYS A 256 -18.15 -4.78 -12.30
CA LYS A 256 -18.52 -5.57 -11.12
C LYS A 256 -19.62 -4.95 -10.27
N TYR A 257 -19.75 -3.63 -10.25
CA TYR A 257 -20.60 -2.93 -9.27
C TYR A 257 -21.58 -1.93 -9.88
N ASN A 258 -21.66 -1.82 -11.21
CA ASN A 258 -22.65 -1.03 -11.93
C ASN A 258 -23.38 -1.93 -12.93
#